data_AF-A0A2G2Y710-F1
#
_entry.id   AF-A0A2G2Y710-F1
#
_cell.length_a   1.000
_cell.length_b   1.000
_cell.length_c   1.000
_cell.angle_alpha   90.00
_cell.angle_beta   90.00
_cell.angle_gamma   90.00
#
_symmetry.space_group_name_H-M   'P 1'
#
loop_
_entity.id
_entity.type
_entity.pdbx_description
1 polymer ?
#
loop_
_entity_poly.entity_id
_entity_poly.type
_entity_poly.pdbx_seq_one_letter_code
_entity_poly.pdbx_strand_id
1 'polypeptide(L)'
;MWLGRHALKFQLMPPILKVLKMLYNQEVSEDEIVVSDCELQDISVAPLINALYVHKTFAVLDLSHNLLGNGTIEKLKQVFTSSGQKYGGLTLDLHSNRLGSTALFQICECHVLYARLEVLNLSGNRLTDACASYLSTILQNCKALYSLNIEQCSITSRTIQKVADSLTSGSVLTHLSLGHNHPITANAVINLLVTLTNFKRRLSFKGIKLSKPVIESLCQLIKSSCLSALLLGSTSIGPDGMLKLMQSLSAESQELKLDVSSCGLTPDCIVILNAEVSVFNSIVELDLGGNQLKQEGGKALAVAVSNPRCCLRVLLLQKCQLGLLGILWILEGLSENYYLEELNVANNVDQDEIHTSLHDPCSLNKCSNVFQTDANLLDHISEASAANAREGCQEDLCTINTDNNLLEAPDSEDEQVEVDARERTANQSCSGSSLKDHSISESEYIQELSAAIQMAKNLQLLDLSNNGFTKQLAENLYAAWASSSRSGSSRGHIEDNTVHLSVEGVKCCHLKPCCRRI
;
A
#
# COMPACT_ATOMS: atom_id res chain seq x y z
N MET A 1 30.10 -8.56 -18.99
CA MET A 1 31.46 -8.31 -19.58
C MET A 1 31.51 -8.41 -21.12
N TRP A 2 30.67 -9.23 -21.77
CA TRP A 2 30.69 -9.47 -23.23
C TRP A 2 30.03 -8.35 -24.08
N LEU A 3 28.88 -7.82 -23.64
CA LEU A 3 28.21 -6.64 -24.25
C LEU A 3 29.11 -5.40 -24.27
N GLY A 4 29.89 -5.20 -23.20
CA GLY A 4 30.89 -4.13 -23.07
C GLY A 4 31.94 -4.11 -24.19
N ARG A 5 32.38 -5.28 -24.65
CA ARG A 5 33.42 -5.40 -25.67
C ARG A 5 32.90 -5.24 -27.10
N HIS A 6 31.63 -5.57 -27.36
CA HIS A 6 31.02 -5.44 -28.69
C HIS A 6 30.42 -4.06 -28.96
N ALA A 7 29.96 -3.33 -27.94
CA ALA A 7 29.43 -1.97 -28.11
C ALA A 7 30.51 -0.92 -28.42
N LEU A 8 31.78 -1.20 -28.10
CA LEU A 8 32.93 -0.30 -28.35
C LEU A 8 33.22 -0.04 -29.85
N LYS A 9 32.56 -0.75 -30.78
CA LYS A 9 32.73 -0.54 -32.24
C LYS A 9 31.83 0.54 -32.84
N PHE A 10 30.89 1.12 -32.09
CA PHE A 10 29.98 2.16 -32.58
C PHE A 10 30.27 3.49 -31.87
N GLN A 11 30.21 4.61 -32.60
CA GLN A 11 30.34 5.96 -32.01
C GLN A 11 29.45 6.06 -30.77
N LEU A 12 30.09 6.20 -29.60
CA LEU A 12 29.42 6.08 -28.30
C LEU A 12 28.52 7.29 -28.06
N MET A 13 27.27 7.17 -28.48
CA MET A 13 26.22 8.13 -28.12
C MET A 13 25.92 8.02 -26.62
N PRO A 14 25.53 9.13 -25.94
CA PRO A 14 25.32 9.14 -24.49
C PRO A 14 24.39 8.03 -23.95
N PRO A 15 23.27 7.65 -24.61
CA PRO A 15 22.42 6.55 -24.16
C PRO A 15 23.14 5.21 -24.12
N ILE A 16 23.95 4.88 -25.13
CA ILE A 16 24.69 3.61 -25.20
C ILE A 16 25.75 3.54 -24.09
N LEU A 17 26.35 4.68 -23.72
CA LEU A 17 27.26 4.78 -22.58
C LEU A 17 26.56 4.46 -21.25
N LYS A 18 25.31 4.90 -21.05
CA LYS A 18 24.50 4.52 -19.89
C LYS A 18 24.21 3.01 -19.87
N VAL A 19 23.79 2.45 -21.01
CA VAL A 19 23.57 1.00 -21.17
C VAL A 19 24.82 0.21 -20.78
N LEU A 20 25.99 0.62 -21.29
CA LEU A 20 27.24 -0.06 -21.00
C LEU A 20 27.62 0.00 -19.52
N LYS A 21 27.41 1.15 -18.87
CA LYS A 21 27.63 1.30 -17.42
C LYS A 21 26.71 0.38 -16.63
N MET A 22 25.42 0.31 -16.98
CA MET A 22 24.48 -0.58 -16.30
C MET A 22 24.88 -2.05 -16.46
N LEU A 23 25.09 -2.50 -17.69
CA LEU A 23 25.46 -3.89 -17.98
C LEU A 23 26.85 -4.29 -17.43
N TYR A 24 27.74 -3.32 -17.19
CA TYR A 24 29.03 -3.57 -16.55
C TYR A 24 28.92 -3.64 -15.03
N ASN A 25 28.03 -2.84 -14.44
CA ASN A 25 27.79 -2.80 -13.00
C ASN A 25 26.83 -3.89 -12.51
N GLN A 26 26.15 -4.59 -13.42
CA GLN A 26 25.37 -5.78 -13.07
C GLN A 26 26.32 -6.95 -12.76
N GLU A 27 26.40 -7.33 -11.48
CA GLU A 27 26.93 -8.63 -11.03
C GLU A 27 25.94 -9.80 -11.32
N VAL A 28 24.98 -9.58 -12.21
CA VAL A 28 23.80 -10.42 -12.41
C VAL A 28 24.07 -11.49 -13.48
N SER A 29 23.31 -12.60 -13.39
CA SER A 29 23.28 -13.72 -14.34
C SER A 29 23.28 -13.27 -15.80
N GLU A 30 23.98 -13.99 -16.68
CA GLU A 30 24.06 -13.68 -18.12
C GLU A 30 22.69 -13.73 -18.82
N ASP A 31 21.69 -14.37 -18.20
CA ASP A 31 20.32 -14.48 -18.72
C ASP A 31 19.39 -13.30 -18.37
N GLU A 32 19.85 -12.34 -17.55
CA GLU A 32 19.09 -11.16 -17.14
C GLU A 32 19.67 -9.88 -17.73
N ILE A 33 18.87 -9.18 -18.53
CA ILE A 33 19.29 -7.97 -19.24
C ILE A 33 18.43 -6.83 -18.74
N VAL A 34 18.99 -5.99 -17.86
CA VAL A 34 18.29 -4.83 -17.28
C VAL A 34 18.92 -3.54 -17.78
N VAL A 35 18.15 -2.83 -18.59
CA VAL A 35 18.56 -1.58 -19.26
C VAL A 35 17.44 -0.55 -19.11
N SER A 36 17.10 -0.28 -17.85
CA SER A 36 16.10 0.73 -17.47
C SER A 36 16.70 2.14 -17.42
N ASP A 37 15.91 3.18 -17.65
CA ASP A 37 16.31 4.60 -17.49
C ASP A 37 17.61 5.00 -18.23
N CYS A 38 17.77 4.49 -19.45
CA CYS A 38 18.93 4.74 -20.30
C CYS A 38 18.67 5.80 -21.39
N GLU A 39 17.49 6.41 -21.41
CA GLU A 39 17.03 7.35 -22.45
C GLU A 39 17.09 6.75 -23.87
N LEU A 40 16.91 5.43 -23.99
CA LEU A 40 16.95 4.75 -25.29
C LEU A 40 15.76 5.13 -26.15
N GLN A 41 16.01 5.33 -27.44
CA GLN A 41 15.02 5.60 -28.48
C GLN A 41 15.12 4.53 -29.58
N ASP A 42 14.12 4.46 -30.46
CA ASP A 42 14.05 3.47 -31.56
C ASP A 42 15.27 3.45 -32.48
N ILE A 43 15.95 4.59 -32.60
CA ILE A 43 17.18 4.74 -33.39
C ILE A 43 18.40 4.28 -32.57
N SER A 44 18.51 4.74 -31.33
CA SER A 44 19.69 4.49 -30.49
C SER A 44 19.73 3.08 -29.89
N VAL A 45 18.62 2.34 -29.88
CA VAL A 45 18.55 0.96 -29.37
C VAL A 45 19.20 -0.06 -30.30
N ALA A 46 19.48 0.29 -31.56
CA ALA A 46 19.97 -0.66 -32.56
C ALA A 46 21.22 -1.46 -32.13
N PRO A 47 22.26 -0.88 -31.49
CA PRO A 47 23.39 -1.64 -30.99
C PRO A 47 23.01 -2.69 -29.94
N LEU A 48 22.07 -2.36 -29.05
CA LEU A 48 21.54 -3.31 -28.06
C LEU A 48 20.80 -4.45 -28.74
N ILE A 49 19.90 -4.15 -29.68
CA ILE A 49 19.18 -5.16 -30.48
C ILE A 49 20.15 -6.11 -31.19
N ASN A 50 21.20 -5.56 -31.83
CA ASN A 50 22.20 -6.38 -32.50
C ASN A 50 22.94 -7.30 -31.53
N ALA A 51 23.24 -6.81 -30.33
CA ALA A 51 23.87 -7.64 -29.31
C ALA A 51 22.93 -8.73 -28.79
N LEU A 52 21.64 -8.42 -28.58
CA LEU A 52 20.61 -9.41 -28.23
C LEU A 52 20.47 -10.49 -29.31
N TYR A 53 20.54 -10.10 -30.59
CA TYR A 53 20.50 -11.01 -31.72
C TYR A 53 21.64 -12.03 -31.69
N VAL A 54 22.84 -11.62 -31.27
CA VAL A 54 24.00 -12.51 -31.15
C VAL A 54 23.94 -13.34 -29.85
N HIS A 55 23.43 -12.77 -28.76
CA HIS A 55 23.29 -13.45 -27.47
C HIS A 55 22.30 -14.62 -27.54
N LYS A 56 21.26 -14.49 -28.36
CA LYS A 56 20.21 -15.48 -28.66
C LYS A 56 19.32 -15.89 -27.51
N THR A 57 19.82 -16.05 -26.29
CA THR A 57 19.02 -16.55 -25.15
C THR A 57 19.03 -15.58 -23.99
N PHE A 58 17.88 -15.35 -23.37
CA PHE A 58 17.76 -14.58 -22.13
C PHE A 58 16.40 -14.90 -21.50
N ALA A 59 16.32 -14.84 -20.18
CA ALA A 59 15.12 -15.11 -19.39
C ALA A 59 14.44 -13.82 -18.92
N VAL A 60 15.21 -12.75 -18.70
CA VAL A 60 14.68 -11.44 -18.28
C VAL A 60 15.17 -10.37 -19.22
N LEU A 61 14.25 -9.59 -19.77
CA LEU A 61 14.54 -8.38 -20.53
C LEU A 61 13.75 -7.22 -19.96
N ASP A 62 14.45 -6.33 -19.28
CA ASP A 62 13.91 -5.07 -18.75
C ASP A 62 14.45 -3.89 -19.57
N LEU A 63 13.55 -3.25 -20.32
CA LEU A 63 13.81 -2.03 -21.09
C LEU A 63 12.93 -0.87 -20.59
N SER A 64 12.52 -0.90 -19.33
CA SER A 64 11.62 0.08 -18.74
C SER A 64 12.19 1.50 -18.69
N HIS A 65 11.33 2.50 -18.48
CA HIS A 65 11.74 3.91 -18.32
C HIS A 65 12.63 4.42 -19.48
N ASN A 66 12.32 4.03 -20.70
CA ASN A 66 13.01 4.53 -21.90
C ASN A 66 12.01 5.27 -22.81
N LEU A 67 12.44 5.62 -24.01
CA LEU A 67 11.64 6.32 -25.02
C LEU A 67 11.38 5.43 -26.25
N LEU A 68 11.25 4.12 -26.03
CA LEU A 68 11.09 3.12 -27.07
C LEU A 68 9.65 3.15 -27.62
N GLY A 69 9.52 3.12 -28.93
CA GLY A 69 8.29 3.01 -29.68
C GLY A 69 8.11 1.64 -30.33
N ASN A 70 7.08 1.54 -31.17
CA ASN A 70 6.66 0.27 -31.78
C ASN A 70 7.74 -0.35 -32.69
N GLY A 71 8.60 0.48 -33.31
CA GLY A 71 9.68 0.01 -34.17
C GLY A 71 10.72 -0.80 -33.41
N THR A 72 10.91 -0.53 -32.11
CA THR A 72 11.77 -1.36 -31.26
C THR A 72 11.17 -2.75 -31.02
N ILE A 73 9.85 -2.84 -30.79
CA ILE A 73 9.20 -4.14 -30.57
C ILE A 73 9.20 -5.00 -31.84
N GLU A 74 9.08 -4.39 -33.01
CA GLU A 74 9.26 -5.09 -34.29
C GLU A 74 10.68 -5.70 -34.41
N LYS A 75 11.72 -4.95 -34.03
CA LYS A 75 13.09 -5.47 -34.00
C LYS A 75 13.26 -6.57 -32.95
N LEU A 76 12.69 -6.41 -31.76
CA LEU A 76 12.71 -7.45 -30.72
C LEU A 76 11.99 -8.73 -31.17
N LYS A 77 10.87 -8.61 -31.88
CA LYS A 77 10.20 -9.77 -32.49
C LYS A 77 11.19 -10.56 -33.36
N GLN A 78 11.98 -9.88 -34.20
CA GLN A 78 12.99 -10.55 -35.02
C GLN A 78 14.07 -11.25 -34.17
N VAL A 79 14.52 -10.62 -33.07
CA VAL A 79 15.44 -11.25 -32.11
C VAL A 79 14.83 -12.53 -31.55
N PHE A 80 13.62 -12.47 -31.00
CA PHE A 80 12.94 -13.64 -30.43
C PHE A 80 12.72 -14.74 -31.47
N THR A 81 12.26 -14.40 -32.67
CA THR A 81 12.07 -15.38 -33.74
C THR A 81 13.40 -16.03 -34.15
N SER A 82 14.49 -15.26 -34.23
CA SER A 82 15.81 -15.77 -34.60
C SER A 82 16.46 -16.65 -33.52
N SER A 83 16.11 -16.44 -32.25
CA SER A 83 16.64 -17.25 -31.15
C SER A 83 16.26 -18.73 -31.27
N GLY A 84 15.06 -19.01 -31.78
CA GLY A 84 14.46 -20.35 -31.75
C GLY A 84 14.27 -20.93 -30.34
N GLN A 85 14.42 -20.12 -29.29
CA GLN A 85 14.34 -20.58 -27.91
C GLN A 85 12.88 -20.96 -27.60
N LYS A 86 12.65 -22.24 -27.26
CA LYS A 86 11.31 -22.77 -26.95
C LYS A 86 11.13 -23.16 -25.48
N TYR A 87 12.17 -22.97 -24.67
CA TYR A 87 12.22 -23.36 -23.27
C TYR A 87 12.72 -22.20 -22.41
N GLY A 88 12.38 -22.25 -21.12
CA GLY A 88 12.70 -21.19 -20.16
C GLY A 88 11.70 -20.04 -20.22
N GLY A 89 11.21 -19.64 -19.05
CA GLY A 89 10.34 -18.49 -18.87
C GLY A 89 10.95 -17.21 -19.44
N LEU A 90 10.08 -16.29 -19.83
CA LEU A 90 10.46 -14.95 -20.27
C LEU A 90 9.70 -13.92 -19.44
N THR A 91 10.46 -13.10 -18.74
CA THR A 91 10.00 -11.83 -18.18
C THR A 91 10.34 -10.71 -19.16
N LEU A 92 9.30 -10.03 -19.63
CA LEU A 92 9.43 -8.88 -20.51
C LEU A 92 8.87 -7.65 -19.83
N ASP A 93 9.78 -6.77 -19.40
CA ASP A 93 9.42 -5.49 -18.82
C ASP A 93 9.67 -4.34 -19.81
N LEU A 94 8.59 -3.68 -20.20
CA LEU A 94 8.54 -2.58 -21.16
C LEU A 94 7.83 -1.34 -20.58
N HIS A 95 7.68 -1.25 -19.25
CA HIS A 95 6.91 -0.16 -18.67
C HIS A 95 7.54 1.22 -18.89
N SER A 96 6.72 2.26 -18.82
CA SER A 96 7.13 3.67 -19.00
C SER A 96 7.94 3.89 -20.28
N ASN A 97 7.37 3.50 -21.41
CA ASN A 97 7.92 3.73 -22.75
C ASN A 97 6.90 4.48 -23.64
N ARG A 98 7.17 4.57 -24.95
CA ARG A 98 6.29 5.21 -25.95
C ARG A 98 5.57 4.18 -26.83
N LEU A 99 5.23 3.03 -26.27
CA LEU A 99 4.54 1.97 -27.00
C LEU A 99 3.06 2.31 -27.24
N GLY A 100 2.57 1.99 -28.43
CA GLY A 100 1.16 2.03 -28.79
C GLY A 100 0.58 0.61 -28.99
N SER A 101 -0.70 0.52 -29.34
CA SER A 101 -1.38 -0.78 -29.53
C SER A 101 -0.69 -1.70 -30.55
N THR A 102 -0.06 -1.16 -31.60
CA THR A 102 0.62 -1.96 -32.62
C THR A 102 1.90 -2.62 -32.11
N ALA A 103 2.45 -2.23 -30.96
CA ALA A 103 3.49 -2.99 -30.29
C ALA A 103 2.99 -4.40 -29.90
N LEU A 104 1.76 -4.51 -29.38
CA LEU A 104 1.20 -5.79 -28.98
C LEU A 104 0.88 -6.67 -30.19
N PHE A 105 0.56 -6.08 -31.35
CA PHE A 105 0.47 -6.84 -32.59
C PHE A 105 1.78 -7.59 -32.89
N GLN A 106 2.94 -6.94 -32.70
CA GLN A 106 4.23 -7.61 -32.90
C GLN A 106 4.47 -8.76 -31.90
N ILE A 107 3.96 -8.63 -30.67
CA ILE A 107 3.99 -9.70 -29.67
C ILE A 107 3.11 -10.88 -30.14
N CYS A 108 1.90 -10.59 -30.63
CA CYS A 108 0.99 -11.61 -31.16
C CYS A 108 1.55 -12.37 -32.37
N GLU A 109 2.34 -11.70 -33.22
CA GLU A 109 2.97 -12.33 -34.38
C GLU A 109 4.21 -13.19 -34.02
N CYS A 110 4.56 -13.29 -32.73
CA CYS A 110 5.74 -14.02 -32.26
C CYS A 110 5.35 -15.29 -31.49
N HIS A 111 5.27 -16.43 -32.19
CA HIS A 111 4.97 -17.74 -31.60
C HIS A 111 5.94 -18.16 -30.47
N VAL A 112 7.18 -17.66 -30.50
CA VAL A 112 8.17 -17.89 -29.42
C VAL A 112 7.71 -17.26 -28.10
N LEU A 113 7.08 -16.07 -28.16
CA LEU A 113 6.57 -15.40 -26.97
C LEU A 113 5.38 -16.17 -26.37
N TYR A 114 4.49 -16.75 -27.17
CA TYR A 114 3.39 -17.56 -26.65
C TYR A 114 3.84 -18.76 -25.81
N ALA A 115 4.98 -19.36 -26.16
CA ALA A 115 5.51 -20.51 -25.44
C ALA A 115 6.23 -20.13 -24.13
N ARG A 116 6.71 -18.89 -24.01
CA ARG A 116 7.68 -18.50 -22.97
C ARG A 116 7.22 -17.38 -22.05
N LEU A 117 6.32 -16.50 -22.51
CA LEU A 117 6.00 -15.27 -21.80
C LEU A 117 5.26 -15.59 -20.50
N GLU A 118 5.93 -15.30 -19.38
CA GLU A 118 5.47 -15.55 -18.02
C GLU A 118 5.05 -14.25 -17.31
N VAL A 119 5.80 -13.18 -17.57
CA VAL A 119 5.56 -11.85 -17.04
C VAL A 119 5.59 -10.85 -18.17
N LEU A 120 4.52 -10.07 -18.31
CA LEU A 120 4.43 -8.96 -19.25
C LEU A 120 4.06 -7.68 -18.51
N ASN A 121 5.02 -6.74 -18.45
CA ASN A 121 4.78 -5.42 -17.88
C ASN A 121 4.78 -4.36 -18.99
N LEU A 122 3.61 -3.74 -19.20
CA LEU A 122 3.37 -2.73 -20.22
C LEU A 122 2.93 -1.39 -19.62
N SER A 123 2.98 -1.23 -18.29
CA SER A 123 2.41 -0.06 -17.63
C SER A 123 3.01 1.26 -18.11
N GLY A 124 2.26 2.35 -18.02
CA GLY A 124 2.74 3.69 -18.42
C GLY A 124 2.96 3.86 -19.93
N ASN A 125 2.45 2.96 -20.79
CA ASN A 125 2.48 3.10 -22.25
C ASN A 125 1.12 3.51 -22.80
N ARG A 126 1.06 4.32 -23.85
CA ARG A 126 -0.22 4.78 -24.41
C ARG A 126 -0.84 3.75 -25.38
N LEU A 127 -1.31 2.61 -24.83
CA LEU A 127 -1.85 1.50 -25.62
C LEU A 127 -3.24 1.78 -26.21
N THR A 128 -4.12 2.46 -25.47
CA THR A 128 -5.54 2.71 -25.85
C THR A 128 -6.38 1.44 -26.06
N ASP A 129 -7.69 1.56 -26.27
CA ASP A 129 -8.56 0.38 -26.49
C ASP A 129 -8.28 -0.37 -27.80
N ALA A 130 -7.49 0.18 -28.70
CA ALA A 130 -7.01 -0.54 -29.87
C ALA A 130 -6.17 -1.78 -29.50
N CYS A 131 -5.67 -1.87 -28.27
CA CYS A 131 -4.90 -3.02 -27.79
C CYS A 131 -5.76 -4.21 -27.33
N ALA A 132 -7.07 -4.03 -27.16
CA ALA A 132 -7.95 -5.01 -26.51
C ALA A 132 -7.95 -6.40 -27.18
N SER A 133 -8.00 -6.44 -28.52
CA SER A 133 -7.93 -7.70 -29.26
C SER A 133 -6.58 -8.38 -29.09
N TYR A 134 -5.48 -7.63 -29.15
CA TYR A 134 -4.13 -8.19 -28.98
C TYR A 134 -3.92 -8.72 -27.56
N LEU A 135 -4.36 -8.01 -26.52
CA LEU A 135 -4.33 -8.51 -25.14
C LEU A 135 -5.13 -9.80 -24.99
N SER A 136 -6.33 -9.87 -25.59
CA SER A 136 -7.13 -11.10 -25.61
C SER A 136 -6.38 -12.25 -26.27
N THR A 137 -5.72 -12.00 -27.40
CA THR A 137 -4.92 -13.02 -28.10
C THR A 137 -3.72 -13.47 -27.27
N ILE A 138 -3.03 -12.54 -26.61
CA ILE A 138 -1.91 -12.84 -25.70
C ILE A 138 -2.40 -13.72 -24.53
N LEU A 139 -3.47 -13.33 -23.84
CA LEU A 139 -4.02 -14.08 -22.72
C LEU A 139 -4.51 -15.48 -23.11
N GLN A 140 -5.04 -15.64 -24.32
CA GLN A 140 -5.50 -16.94 -24.81
C GLN A 140 -4.36 -17.88 -25.24
N ASN A 141 -3.27 -17.34 -25.78
CA ASN A 141 -2.17 -18.15 -26.35
C ASN A 141 -0.98 -18.32 -25.40
N CYS A 142 -0.68 -17.34 -24.54
CA CYS A 142 0.40 -17.43 -23.57
C CYS A 142 -0.01 -18.28 -22.36
N LYS A 143 0.21 -19.58 -22.43
CA LYS A 143 -0.19 -20.53 -21.36
C LYS A 143 0.65 -20.44 -20.09
N ALA A 144 1.79 -19.76 -20.14
CA ALA A 144 2.67 -19.54 -18.99
C ALA A 144 2.49 -18.15 -18.35
N LEU A 145 1.69 -17.26 -18.94
CA LEU A 145 1.56 -15.86 -18.50
C LEU A 145 0.82 -15.77 -17.17
N TYR A 146 1.59 -15.69 -16.07
CA TYR A 146 1.04 -15.59 -14.73
C TYR A 146 0.95 -14.15 -14.24
N SER A 147 1.65 -13.19 -14.87
CA SER A 147 1.64 -11.78 -14.50
C SER A 147 1.44 -10.84 -15.70
N LEU A 148 0.41 -10.00 -15.60
CA LEU A 148 0.12 -8.94 -16.57
C LEU A 148 -0.06 -7.60 -15.84
N ASN A 149 0.77 -6.63 -16.21
CA ASN A 149 0.62 -5.25 -15.76
C ASN A 149 0.32 -4.33 -16.94
N ILE A 150 -0.87 -3.70 -16.92
CA ILE A 150 -1.35 -2.72 -17.89
C ILE A 150 -1.86 -1.45 -17.21
N GLU A 151 -1.25 -1.08 -16.09
CA GLU A 151 -1.55 0.18 -15.39
C GLU A 151 -1.20 1.40 -16.24
N GLN A 152 -2.00 2.47 -16.12
CA GLN A 152 -1.76 3.74 -16.82
C GLN A 152 -1.57 3.56 -18.35
N CYS A 153 -2.32 2.63 -18.96
CA CYS A 153 -2.20 2.30 -20.38
C CYS A 153 -3.16 3.08 -21.30
N SER A 154 -3.89 4.06 -20.74
CA SER A 154 -4.99 4.77 -21.41
C SER A 154 -6.09 3.84 -21.93
N ILE A 155 -6.33 2.73 -21.23
CA ILE A 155 -7.39 1.76 -21.58
C ILE A 155 -8.69 2.08 -20.85
N THR A 156 -9.82 1.68 -21.43
CA THR A 156 -11.15 1.90 -20.86
C THR A 156 -11.84 0.58 -20.51
N SER A 157 -13.06 0.68 -20.00
CA SER A 157 -13.99 -0.43 -19.79
C SER A 157 -14.06 -1.43 -20.95
N ARG A 158 -13.90 -0.99 -22.20
CA ARG A 158 -13.89 -1.87 -23.38
C ARG A 158 -12.77 -2.89 -23.31
N THR A 159 -11.56 -2.44 -22.98
CA THR A 159 -10.40 -3.33 -22.85
C THR A 159 -10.53 -4.22 -21.63
N ILE A 160 -10.99 -3.68 -20.49
CA ILE A 160 -11.20 -4.48 -19.27
C ILE A 160 -12.20 -5.61 -19.51
N GLN A 161 -13.32 -5.32 -20.18
CA GLN A 161 -14.29 -6.35 -20.55
C GLN A 161 -13.66 -7.40 -21.46
N LYS A 162 -12.86 -6.98 -22.44
CA LYS A 162 -12.20 -7.91 -23.35
C LYS A 162 -11.17 -8.80 -22.64
N VAL A 163 -10.46 -8.26 -21.65
CA VAL A 163 -9.58 -9.02 -20.76
C VAL A 163 -10.41 -10.03 -19.97
N ALA A 164 -11.50 -9.60 -19.33
CA ALA A 164 -12.41 -10.50 -18.60
C ALA A 164 -12.92 -11.65 -19.47
N ASP A 165 -13.38 -11.36 -20.70
CA ASP A 165 -13.88 -12.37 -21.64
C ASP A 165 -12.79 -13.37 -22.09
N SER A 166 -11.52 -12.96 -22.05
CA SER A 166 -10.38 -13.79 -22.47
C SER A 166 -9.85 -14.69 -21.35
N LEU A 167 -10.18 -14.40 -20.09
CA LEU A 167 -9.80 -15.19 -18.93
C LEU A 167 -10.73 -16.42 -18.85
N THR A 168 -10.23 -17.56 -19.31
CA THR A 168 -10.94 -18.85 -19.25
C THR A 168 -10.45 -19.68 -18.06
N SER A 169 -11.12 -20.79 -17.74
CA SER A 169 -10.72 -21.71 -16.65
C SER A 169 -9.30 -22.26 -16.78
N GLY A 170 -8.71 -22.25 -17.99
CA GLY A 170 -7.32 -22.64 -18.24
C GLY A 170 -6.30 -21.50 -18.09
N SER A 171 -6.71 -20.31 -17.63
CA SER A 171 -5.79 -19.20 -17.37
C SER A 171 -4.92 -19.48 -16.15
N VAL A 172 -3.62 -19.27 -16.29
CA VAL A 172 -2.65 -19.35 -15.18
C VAL A 172 -2.37 -17.99 -14.54
N LEU A 173 -3.12 -16.95 -14.94
CA LEU A 173 -2.92 -15.59 -14.47
C LEU A 173 -3.15 -15.52 -12.95
N THR A 174 -2.15 -15.04 -12.24
CA THR A 174 -2.17 -14.88 -10.77
C THR A 174 -1.90 -13.45 -10.33
N HIS A 175 -1.35 -12.61 -11.21
CA HIS A 175 -1.07 -11.20 -10.98
C HIS A 175 -1.68 -10.37 -12.09
N LEU A 176 -2.54 -9.43 -11.73
CA LEU A 176 -3.23 -8.56 -12.67
C LEU A 176 -3.28 -7.14 -12.11
N SER A 177 -2.68 -6.22 -12.84
CA SER A 177 -2.64 -4.81 -12.48
C SER A 177 -3.29 -3.95 -13.55
N LEU A 178 -4.35 -3.25 -13.16
CA LEU A 178 -5.22 -2.46 -14.05
C LEU A 178 -5.33 -0.98 -13.67
N GLY A 179 -4.72 -0.60 -12.54
CA GLY A 179 -4.76 0.74 -11.97
C GLY A 179 -4.44 1.92 -12.91
N HIS A 180 -4.84 3.12 -12.47
CA HIS A 180 -4.63 4.41 -13.12
C HIS A 180 -5.14 4.47 -14.57
N ASN A 181 -6.16 3.67 -14.90
CA ASN A 181 -6.85 3.68 -16.17
C ASN A 181 -8.24 4.31 -16.04
N HIS A 182 -8.62 5.14 -17.00
CA HIS A 182 -9.92 5.81 -17.00
C HIS A 182 -10.42 6.03 -18.44
N PRO A 183 -11.75 6.08 -18.66
CA PRO A 183 -12.81 5.73 -17.72
C PRO A 183 -13.05 4.21 -17.64
N ILE A 184 -13.23 3.70 -16.41
CA ILE A 184 -13.61 2.31 -16.13
C ILE A 184 -14.96 2.31 -15.41
N THR A 185 -15.95 1.60 -15.96
CA THR A 185 -17.29 1.46 -15.39
C THR A 185 -17.34 0.34 -14.35
N ALA A 186 -18.26 0.47 -13.39
CA ALA A 186 -18.48 -0.54 -12.36
C ALA A 186 -18.76 -1.94 -12.96
N ASN A 187 -19.60 -2.02 -13.99
CA ASN A 187 -19.93 -3.30 -14.65
C ASN A 187 -18.71 -4.01 -15.23
N ALA A 188 -17.78 -3.28 -15.86
CA ALA A 188 -16.58 -3.89 -16.42
C ALA A 188 -15.70 -4.50 -15.31
N VAL A 189 -15.57 -3.83 -14.17
CA VAL A 189 -14.84 -4.36 -13.02
C VAL A 189 -15.56 -5.55 -12.40
N ILE A 190 -16.88 -5.48 -12.19
CA ILE A 190 -17.68 -6.58 -11.63
C ILE A 190 -17.56 -7.83 -12.51
N ASN A 191 -17.72 -7.68 -13.83
CA ASN A 191 -17.58 -8.79 -14.77
C ASN A 191 -16.18 -9.44 -14.69
N LEU A 192 -15.15 -8.61 -14.58
CA LEU A 192 -13.79 -9.10 -14.35
C LEU A 192 -13.69 -9.88 -13.03
N LEU A 193 -14.16 -9.30 -11.92
CA LEU A 193 -14.09 -9.93 -10.59
C LEU A 193 -14.81 -11.28 -10.53
N VAL A 194 -15.96 -11.43 -11.20
CA VAL A 194 -16.68 -12.70 -11.31
C VAL A 194 -15.85 -13.74 -12.07
N THR A 195 -15.17 -13.35 -13.15
CA THR A 195 -14.28 -14.25 -13.88
C THR A 195 -13.02 -14.61 -13.08
N LEU A 196 -12.58 -13.73 -12.18
CA LEU A 196 -11.42 -13.93 -11.31
C LEU A 196 -11.71 -14.80 -10.07
N THR A 197 -12.87 -15.46 -9.98
CA THR A 197 -13.18 -16.36 -8.84
C THR A 197 -12.17 -17.50 -8.64
N ASN A 198 -11.42 -17.90 -9.68
CA ASN A 198 -10.30 -18.86 -9.59
C ASN A 198 -8.92 -18.21 -9.50
N PHE A 199 -8.85 -16.89 -9.35
CA PHE A 199 -7.62 -16.10 -9.31
C PHE A 199 -7.03 -16.12 -7.90
N LYS A 200 -5.72 -16.34 -7.78
CA LYS A 200 -5.17 -16.83 -6.50
C LYS A 200 -4.12 -15.96 -5.84
N ARG A 201 -3.72 -14.78 -6.35
CA ARG A 201 -2.61 -14.05 -5.69
C ARG A 201 -2.74 -12.54 -5.61
N ARG A 202 -2.60 -11.79 -6.70
CA ARG A 202 -2.34 -10.33 -6.63
C ARG A 202 -3.20 -9.53 -7.60
N LEU A 203 -4.02 -8.64 -7.06
CA LEU A 203 -4.94 -7.81 -7.85
C LEU A 203 -4.75 -6.33 -7.50
N SER A 204 -4.57 -5.50 -8.52
CA SER A 204 -4.42 -4.04 -8.36
C SER A 204 -5.48 -3.27 -9.16
N PHE A 205 -6.22 -2.42 -8.44
CA PHE A 205 -7.13 -1.41 -8.99
C PHE A 205 -6.72 0.02 -8.62
N LYS A 206 -5.44 0.23 -8.28
CA LYS A 206 -4.93 1.52 -7.80
C LYS A 206 -5.40 2.69 -8.67
N GLY A 207 -5.92 3.78 -8.11
CA GLY A 207 -6.35 4.95 -8.87
C GLY A 207 -7.60 4.77 -9.73
N ILE A 208 -8.29 3.63 -9.66
CA ILE A 208 -9.62 3.43 -10.27
C ILE A 208 -10.68 3.73 -9.22
N LYS A 209 -11.58 4.67 -9.49
CA LYS A 209 -12.69 4.97 -8.57
C LYS A 209 -13.62 3.76 -8.45
N LEU A 210 -13.76 3.21 -7.24
CA LEU A 210 -14.61 2.05 -6.99
C LEU A 210 -15.96 2.50 -6.42
N SER A 211 -17.05 1.97 -6.98
CA SER A 211 -18.41 2.20 -6.49
C SER A 211 -18.84 1.11 -5.50
N LYS A 212 -19.91 1.36 -4.74
CA LYS A 212 -20.44 0.39 -3.76
C LYS A 212 -20.68 -1.02 -4.33
N PRO A 213 -21.28 -1.20 -5.54
CA PRO A 213 -21.43 -2.53 -6.14
C PRO A 213 -20.10 -3.25 -6.44
N VAL A 214 -19.05 -2.49 -6.79
CA VAL A 214 -17.73 -3.07 -7.04
C VAL A 214 -17.11 -3.55 -5.73
N ILE A 215 -17.26 -2.78 -4.64
CA ILE A 215 -16.81 -3.17 -3.30
C ILE A 215 -17.51 -4.46 -2.85
N GLU A 216 -18.82 -4.59 -3.09
CA GLU A 216 -19.56 -5.82 -2.79
C GLU A 216 -19.03 -7.02 -3.57
N SER A 217 -18.74 -6.84 -4.86
CA SER A 217 -18.12 -7.89 -5.68
C SER A 217 -16.71 -8.24 -5.19
N LEU A 218 -15.92 -7.27 -4.74
CA LEU A 218 -14.62 -7.51 -4.11
C LEU A 218 -14.76 -8.30 -2.81
N CYS A 219 -15.75 -7.99 -1.98
CA CYS A 219 -16.03 -8.74 -0.75
C CYS A 219 -16.33 -10.22 -1.05
N GLN A 220 -17.09 -10.50 -2.12
CA GLN A 220 -17.35 -11.88 -2.56
C GLN A 220 -16.09 -12.57 -3.08
N LEU A 221 -15.24 -11.85 -3.81
CA LEU A 221 -13.96 -12.38 -4.27
C LEU A 221 -13.06 -12.73 -3.08
N ILE A 222 -12.91 -11.84 -2.11
CA ILE A 222 -12.11 -12.06 -0.90
C ILE A 222 -12.57 -13.30 -0.12
N LYS A 223 -13.89 -13.51 -0.01
CA LYS A 223 -14.46 -14.70 0.66
C LYS A 223 -14.23 -16.02 -0.08
N SER A 224 -14.10 -15.97 -1.41
CA SER A 224 -14.02 -17.16 -2.27
C SER A 224 -12.61 -17.48 -2.76
N SER A 225 -11.65 -16.58 -2.59
CA SER A 225 -10.29 -16.69 -3.12
C SER A 225 -9.23 -16.52 -2.03
N CYS A 226 -8.01 -16.98 -2.32
CA CYS A 226 -6.87 -16.81 -1.41
C CYS A 226 -5.99 -15.67 -1.91
N LEU A 227 -6.38 -14.42 -1.67
CA LEU A 227 -5.60 -13.27 -2.12
C LEU A 227 -4.38 -13.09 -1.22
N SER A 228 -3.21 -12.95 -1.85
CA SER A 228 -1.96 -12.58 -1.17
C SER A 228 -1.71 -11.08 -1.21
N ALA A 229 -2.26 -10.37 -2.20
CA ALA A 229 -2.18 -8.92 -2.27
C ALA A 229 -3.41 -8.30 -2.95
N LEU A 230 -3.95 -7.26 -2.31
CA LEU A 230 -5.05 -6.46 -2.81
C LEU A 230 -4.64 -4.99 -2.75
N LEU A 231 -4.38 -4.39 -3.92
CA LEU A 231 -3.87 -3.03 -4.04
C LEU A 231 -5.00 -2.09 -4.51
N LEU A 232 -5.51 -1.29 -3.58
CA LEU A 232 -6.65 -0.40 -3.75
C LEU A 232 -6.28 1.07 -3.50
N GLY A 233 -5.01 1.44 -3.49
CA GLY A 233 -4.61 2.82 -3.25
C GLY A 233 -5.32 3.81 -4.20
N SER A 234 -5.71 5.00 -3.73
CA SER A 234 -6.37 6.04 -4.53
C SER A 234 -7.68 5.61 -5.20
N THR A 235 -8.41 4.64 -4.65
CA THR A 235 -9.70 4.16 -5.21
C THR A 235 -10.93 4.89 -4.66
N SER A 236 -10.74 5.76 -3.67
CA SER A 236 -11.82 6.46 -2.95
C SER A 236 -12.88 5.52 -2.36
N ILE A 237 -12.48 4.35 -1.82
CA ILE A 237 -13.40 3.40 -1.17
C ILE A 237 -14.11 4.00 0.05
N GLY A 238 -13.48 4.97 0.73
CA GLY A 238 -13.98 5.60 1.94
C GLY A 238 -14.08 4.65 3.16
N PRO A 239 -14.50 5.18 4.32
CA PRO A 239 -14.62 4.42 5.56
C PRO A 239 -15.58 3.22 5.46
N ASP A 240 -16.79 3.43 4.92
CA ASP A 240 -17.80 2.37 4.77
C ASP A 240 -17.30 1.22 3.89
N GLY A 241 -16.59 1.55 2.81
CA GLY A 241 -16.00 0.58 1.90
C GLY A 241 -14.92 -0.25 2.57
N MET A 242 -14.04 0.41 3.34
CA MET A 242 -13.01 -0.25 4.14
C MET A 242 -13.61 -1.20 5.17
N LEU A 243 -14.58 -0.73 5.97
CA LEU A 243 -15.26 -1.56 6.98
C LEU A 243 -15.85 -2.83 6.35
N LYS A 244 -16.54 -2.70 5.21
CA LYS A 244 -17.16 -3.84 4.52
C LYS A 244 -16.12 -4.83 3.96
N LEU A 245 -14.99 -4.31 3.45
CA LEU A 245 -13.87 -5.15 2.99
C LEU A 245 -13.25 -5.91 4.16
N MET A 246 -13.00 -5.24 5.29
CA MET A 246 -12.36 -5.84 6.46
C MET A 246 -13.24 -6.89 7.13
N GLN A 247 -14.54 -6.65 7.25
CA GLN A 247 -15.52 -7.65 7.74
C GLN A 247 -15.62 -8.89 6.84
N SER A 248 -15.19 -8.77 5.59
CA SER A 248 -15.19 -9.88 4.63
C SER A 248 -13.91 -10.71 4.67
N LEU A 249 -12.85 -10.22 5.33
CA LEU A 249 -11.64 -10.99 5.58
C LEU A 249 -11.92 -12.01 6.68
N SER A 250 -11.87 -13.30 6.35
CA SER A 250 -11.94 -14.36 7.37
C SER A 250 -10.59 -14.47 8.10
N ALA A 251 -10.64 -14.79 9.40
CA ALA A 251 -9.48 -14.96 10.26
C ALA A 251 -8.64 -16.23 9.93
N GLU A 252 -9.01 -16.97 8.88
CA GLU A 252 -8.32 -18.21 8.51
C GLU A 252 -7.06 -17.91 7.68
N SER A 253 -5.95 -17.69 8.37
CA SER A 253 -4.56 -17.95 7.94
C SER A 253 -4.21 -17.60 6.49
N GLN A 254 -4.58 -16.41 6.02
CA GLN A 254 -4.06 -15.86 4.76
C GLN A 254 -3.13 -14.72 5.09
N GLU A 255 -1.90 -14.74 4.56
CA GLU A 255 -0.99 -13.60 4.60
C GLU A 255 -1.39 -12.59 3.51
N LEU A 256 -2.18 -11.58 3.89
CA LEU A 256 -2.65 -10.56 2.96
C LEU A 256 -1.78 -9.28 3.03
N LYS A 257 -1.40 -8.79 1.86
CA LYS A 257 -0.88 -7.44 1.66
C LYS A 257 -2.03 -6.53 1.21
N LEU A 258 -2.35 -5.50 1.98
CA LEU A 258 -3.45 -4.59 1.71
C LEU A 258 -2.93 -3.16 1.52
N ASP A 259 -3.12 -2.60 0.34
CA ASP A 259 -2.89 -1.17 0.09
C ASP A 259 -4.24 -0.45 -0.01
N VAL A 260 -4.52 0.42 0.95
CA VAL A 260 -5.67 1.32 0.99
C VAL A 260 -5.20 2.77 1.19
N SER A 261 -4.02 3.09 0.64
CA SER A 261 -3.43 4.43 0.66
C SER A 261 -4.31 5.45 -0.07
N SER A 262 -4.44 6.67 0.44
CA SER A 262 -5.18 7.77 -0.19
C SER A 262 -6.62 7.39 -0.58
N CYS A 263 -7.28 6.60 0.27
CA CYS A 263 -8.64 6.09 0.06
C CYS A 263 -9.74 6.91 0.73
N GLY A 264 -9.37 8.01 1.41
CA GLY A 264 -10.29 8.87 2.15
C GLY A 264 -10.73 8.24 3.47
N LEU A 265 -9.86 7.47 4.12
CA LEU A 265 -10.12 6.89 5.43
C LEU A 265 -10.03 7.95 6.53
N THR A 266 -10.83 7.76 7.58
CA THR A 266 -10.93 8.65 8.74
C THR A 266 -10.40 7.97 10.00
N PRO A 267 -10.11 8.72 11.08
CA PRO A 267 -9.66 8.14 12.34
C PRO A 267 -10.68 7.15 12.92
N ASP A 268 -11.97 7.50 12.87
CA ASP A 268 -13.08 6.66 13.38
C ASP A 268 -13.13 5.28 12.71
N CYS A 269 -12.75 5.20 11.43
CA CYS A 269 -12.69 3.93 10.71
C CYS A 269 -11.72 2.96 11.38
N ILE A 270 -10.53 3.43 11.77
CA ILE A 270 -9.51 2.60 12.43
C ILE A 270 -9.97 2.20 13.84
N VAL A 271 -10.62 3.11 14.56
CA VAL A 271 -11.17 2.81 15.89
C VAL A 271 -12.21 1.68 15.82
N ILE A 272 -13.13 1.74 14.85
CA ILE A 272 -14.14 0.70 14.65
C ILE A 272 -13.48 -0.63 14.27
N LEU A 273 -12.49 -0.60 13.36
CA LEU A 273 -11.76 -1.81 12.96
C LEU A 273 -11.03 -2.50 14.12
N ASN A 274 -10.51 -1.73 15.08
CA ASN A 274 -9.87 -2.29 16.27
C ASN A 274 -10.84 -2.98 17.23
N ALA A 275 -12.08 -2.50 17.32
CA ALA A 275 -13.11 -3.15 18.13
C ALA A 275 -13.45 -4.55 17.57
N GLU A 276 -13.28 -4.75 16.27
CA GLU A 276 -13.38 -6.05 15.62
C GLU A 276 -12.03 -6.80 15.72
N VAL A 277 -11.79 -7.42 16.89
CA VAL A 277 -10.54 -8.09 17.36
C VAL A 277 -9.85 -9.07 16.38
N SER A 278 -10.48 -9.39 15.24
CA SER A 278 -10.02 -10.39 14.27
C SER A 278 -9.31 -9.82 13.04
N VAL A 279 -9.43 -8.51 12.79
CA VAL A 279 -9.16 -7.94 11.46
C VAL A 279 -7.66 -7.82 11.12
N PHE A 280 -6.80 -7.50 12.10
CA PHE A 280 -5.35 -7.36 11.89
C PHE A 280 -4.57 -8.68 12.01
N ASN A 281 -5.26 -9.79 12.22
CA ASN A 281 -4.62 -11.09 12.40
C ASN A 281 -4.22 -11.75 11.06
N SER A 282 -4.85 -11.35 9.95
CA SER A 282 -4.59 -11.88 8.60
C SER A 282 -3.77 -10.93 7.71
N ILE A 283 -3.45 -9.72 8.18
CA ILE A 283 -2.74 -8.73 7.36
C ILE A 283 -1.28 -8.72 7.78
N VAL A 284 -0.39 -8.90 6.80
CA VAL A 284 1.06 -8.90 6.99
C VAL A 284 1.67 -7.56 6.54
N GLU A 285 1.09 -6.93 5.52
CA GLU A 285 1.51 -5.60 5.06
C GLU A 285 0.28 -4.71 4.90
N LEU A 286 0.31 -3.54 5.53
CA LEU A 286 -0.77 -2.56 5.47
C LEU A 286 -0.24 -1.20 5.06
N ASP A 287 -0.70 -0.70 3.92
CA ASP A 287 -0.45 0.68 3.47
C ASP A 287 -1.70 1.53 3.67
N LEU A 288 -1.58 2.48 4.61
CA LEU A 288 -2.59 3.47 4.95
C LEU A 288 -2.16 4.90 4.54
N GLY A 289 -1.03 5.05 3.84
CA GLY A 289 -0.44 6.36 3.56
C GLY A 289 -1.38 7.33 2.83
N GLY A 290 -1.30 8.62 3.13
CA GLY A 290 -2.11 9.67 2.50
C GLY A 290 -3.58 9.70 2.93
N ASN A 291 -3.97 8.98 4.00
CA ASN A 291 -5.29 9.10 4.61
C ASN A 291 -5.23 10.06 5.82
N GLN A 292 -6.27 10.85 6.06
CA GLN A 292 -6.29 11.83 7.15
C GLN A 292 -6.61 11.16 8.50
N LEU A 293 -5.69 10.34 9.00
CA LEU A 293 -5.88 9.55 10.21
C LEU A 293 -5.68 10.36 11.49
N LYS A 294 -4.97 11.49 11.43
CA LYS A 294 -4.76 12.38 12.57
C LYS A 294 -4.12 11.68 13.79
N GLN A 295 -4.00 12.38 14.91
CA GLN A 295 -3.47 11.83 16.16
C GLN A 295 -4.36 10.69 16.68
N GLU A 296 -5.67 10.80 16.54
CA GLU A 296 -6.65 9.80 17.02
C GLU A 296 -6.49 8.46 16.29
N GLY A 297 -6.22 8.48 14.99
CA GLY A 297 -5.95 7.27 14.21
C GLY A 297 -4.60 6.66 14.60
N GLY A 298 -3.58 7.47 14.90
CA GLY A 298 -2.31 7.00 15.45
C GLY A 298 -2.48 6.27 16.79
N LYS A 299 -3.29 6.83 17.69
CA LYS A 299 -3.66 6.19 18.96
C LYS A 299 -4.38 4.86 18.76
N ALA A 300 -5.32 4.81 17.82
CA ALA A 300 -6.01 3.57 17.49
C ALA A 300 -5.01 2.52 16.96
N LEU A 301 -4.14 2.90 16.02
CA LEU A 301 -3.11 2.00 15.49
C LEU A 301 -2.16 1.49 16.58
N ALA A 302 -1.80 2.33 17.57
CA ALA A 302 -1.01 1.91 18.73
C ALA A 302 -1.67 0.74 19.47
N VAL A 303 -2.97 0.82 19.75
CA VAL A 303 -3.73 -0.28 20.37
C VAL A 303 -3.73 -1.53 19.48
N ALA A 304 -3.83 -1.35 18.16
CA ALA A 304 -3.82 -2.45 17.20
C ALA A 304 -2.49 -3.20 17.19
N VAL A 305 -1.36 -2.48 17.15
CA VAL A 305 -0.01 -3.09 17.09
C VAL A 305 0.43 -3.65 18.44
N SER A 306 -0.05 -3.10 19.56
CA SER A 306 0.17 -3.68 20.89
C SER A 306 -0.53 -5.01 21.12
N ASN A 307 -1.50 -5.37 20.27
CA ASN A 307 -2.23 -6.63 20.38
C ASN A 307 -1.28 -7.80 20.04
N PRO A 308 -1.11 -8.80 20.94
CA PRO A 308 -0.24 -9.95 20.68
C PRO A 308 -0.63 -10.80 19.47
N ARG A 309 -1.87 -10.65 18.96
CA ARG A 309 -2.36 -11.35 17.75
C ARG A 309 -2.11 -10.58 16.45
N CYS A 310 -1.57 -9.36 16.53
CA CYS A 310 -1.24 -8.56 15.36
C CYS A 310 -0.12 -9.23 14.55
N CYS A 311 -0.40 -9.58 13.28
CA CYS A 311 0.55 -10.25 12.39
C CYS A 311 1.25 -9.28 11.42
N LEU A 312 1.08 -7.97 11.61
CA LEU A 312 1.67 -6.96 10.75
C LEU A 312 3.20 -7.02 10.82
N ARG A 313 3.83 -7.15 9.66
CA ARG A 313 5.28 -7.04 9.46
C ARG A 313 5.65 -5.71 8.84
N VAL A 314 4.79 -5.12 8.02
CA VAL A 314 5.00 -3.82 7.37
C VAL A 314 3.79 -2.92 7.61
N LEU A 315 4.03 -1.72 8.14
CA LEU A 315 3.01 -0.69 8.33
C LEU A 315 3.48 0.63 7.72
N LEU A 316 2.76 1.08 6.69
CA LEU A 316 3.07 2.30 5.95
C LEU A 316 2.02 3.38 6.25
N LEU A 317 2.46 4.49 6.83
CA LEU A 317 1.64 5.58 7.35
C LEU A 317 2.14 6.94 6.89
N GLN A 318 2.84 7.01 5.76
CA GLN A 318 3.34 8.26 5.21
C GLN A 318 2.19 9.23 4.91
N LYS A 319 2.33 10.52 5.25
CA LYS A 319 1.31 11.55 4.97
C LYS A 319 -0.06 11.28 5.59
N CYS A 320 -0.08 10.76 6.83
CA CYS A 320 -1.31 10.46 7.56
C CYS A 320 -1.76 11.55 8.56
N GLN A 321 -1.03 12.66 8.63
CA GLN A 321 -1.27 13.78 9.56
C GLN A 321 -1.25 13.34 11.03
N LEU A 322 -0.45 12.33 11.38
CA LEU A 322 -0.45 11.75 12.73
C LEU A 322 0.00 12.73 13.83
N GLY A 323 0.74 13.79 13.48
CA GLY A 323 1.42 14.65 14.43
C GLY A 323 2.50 13.91 15.23
N LEU A 324 3.20 14.64 16.10
CA LEU A 324 4.26 14.08 16.94
C LEU A 324 3.71 13.05 17.95
N LEU A 325 2.57 13.33 18.59
CA LEU A 325 1.94 12.42 19.55
C LEU A 325 1.48 11.11 18.91
N GLY A 326 0.89 11.16 17.71
CA GLY A 326 0.46 9.95 17.00
C GLY A 326 1.64 9.04 16.65
N ILE A 327 2.78 9.61 16.24
CA ILE A 327 4.02 8.85 16.00
C ILE A 327 4.53 8.20 17.30
N LEU A 328 4.55 8.95 18.40
CA LEU A 328 4.99 8.46 19.70
C LEU A 328 4.14 7.28 20.17
N TRP A 329 2.81 7.43 20.18
CA TRP A 329 1.91 6.35 20.61
C TRP A 329 2.09 5.07 19.82
N ILE A 330 2.26 5.15 18.49
CA ILE A 330 2.50 3.97 17.67
C ILE A 330 3.80 3.28 18.09
N LEU A 331 4.88 4.02 18.29
CA LEU A 331 6.18 3.47 18.71
C LEU A 331 6.12 2.89 20.12
N GLU A 332 5.42 3.52 21.05
CA GLU A 332 5.18 2.97 22.39
C GLU A 332 4.42 1.64 22.31
N GLY A 333 3.41 1.56 21.44
CA GLY A 333 2.66 0.31 21.21
C GLY A 333 3.51 -0.84 20.66
N LEU A 334 4.69 -0.56 20.11
CA LEU A 334 5.63 -1.60 19.66
C LEU A 334 6.43 -2.24 20.78
N SER A 335 6.32 -1.78 22.03
CA SER A 335 7.04 -2.39 23.16
C SER A 335 6.68 -3.86 23.37
N GLU A 336 5.41 -4.20 23.14
CA GLU A 336 4.85 -5.55 23.27
C GLU A 336 4.66 -6.23 21.90
N ASN A 337 5.05 -5.58 20.80
CA ASN A 337 4.94 -6.12 19.45
C ASN A 337 6.19 -6.90 19.04
N TYR A 338 5.99 -8.14 18.58
CA TYR A 338 7.07 -9.04 18.18
C TYR A 338 7.17 -9.33 16.68
N TYR A 339 6.34 -8.69 15.85
CA TYR A 339 6.16 -9.04 14.44
C TYR A 339 6.49 -7.89 13.48
N LEU A 340 6.33 -6.63 13.88
CA LEU A 340 6.52 -5.48 13.00
C LEU A 340 8.01 -5.27 12.71
N GLU A 341 8.36 -5.39 11.44
CA GLU A 341 9.72 -5.28 10.92
C GLU A 341 9.95 -3.93 10.22
N GLU A 342 8.92 -3.33 9.62
CA GLU A 342 9.01 -2.06 8.90
C GLU A 342 7.88 -1.11 9.29
N LEU A 343 8.26 0.11 9.67
CA LEU A 343 7.35 1.22 9.96
C LEU A 343 7.77 2.45 9.18
N ASN A 344 6.88 2.95 8.32
CA ASN A 344 7.06 4.24 7.66
C ASN A 344 6.08 5.26 8.22
N VAL A 345 6.59 6.28 8.90
CA VAL A 345 5.80 7.40 9.45
C VAL A 345 6.28 8.73 8.89
N ALA A 346 6.84 8.74 7.67
CA ALA A 346 7.35 9.95 7.05
C ALA A 346 6.23 10.96 6.71
N ASN A 347 6.54 12.26 6.75
CA ASN A 347 5.63 13.35 6.39
C ASN A 347 4.31 13.36 7.20
N ASN A 348 4.38 13.21 8.52
CA ASN A 348 3.20 13.16 9.41
C ASN A 348 3.03 14.38 10.31
N VAL A 349 4.02 15.26 10.36
CA VAL A 349 3.99 16.49 11.16
C VAL A 349 3.92 17.69 10.24
N ASP A 350 2.92 18.55 10.44
CA ASP A 350 2.78 19.78 9.68
C ASP A 350 3.80 20.84 10.14
N GLN A 351 4.28 21.68 9.22
CA GLN A 351 5.27 22.74 9.54
C GLN A 351 4.74 23.72 10.58
N ASP A 352 3.43 23.98 10.58
CA ASP A 352 2.79 24.87 11.56
C ASP A 352 2.76 24.25 12.96
N GLU A 353 2.59 22.92 13.07
CA GLU A 353 2.74 22.19 14.35
C GLU A 353 4.18 22.25 14.86
N ILE A 354 5.19 22.17 13.97
CA ILE A 354 6.60 22.30 14.34
C ILE A 354 6.86 23.71 14.91
N HIS A 355 6.34 24.76 14.28
CA HIS A 355 6.52 26.14 14.74
C HIS A 355 5.75 26.46 16.04
N THR A 356 4.57 25.89 16.26
CA THR A 356 3.82 26.04 17.52
C THR A 356 4.40 25.18 18.65
N SER A 357 4.88 23.96 18.37
CA SER A 357 5.53 23.09 19.35
C SER A 357 6.91 23.61 19.81
N LEU A 358 7.61 24.38 18.96
CA LEU A 358 8.87 25.05 19.28
C LEU A 358 8.71 26.35 20.09
N HIS A 359 7.51 26.95 20.12
CA HIS A 359 7.28 28.25 20.76
C HIS A 359 6.23 28.26 21.88
N ASP A 360 5.34 27.27 21.95
CA ASP A 360 4.27 27.22 22.96
C ASP A 360 3.93 25.76 23.36
N PRO A 361 4.52 25.23 24.47
CA PRO A 361 4.31 23.85 24.95
C PRO A 361 2.85 23.52 25.31
N CYS A 362 1.97 24.52 25.41
CA CYS A 362 0.59 24.37 25.85
C CYS A 362 -0.36 23.76 24.79
N SER A 363 0.05 23.64 23.52
CA SER A 363 -0.82 23.05 22.47
C SER A 363 -0.87 21.51 22.51
N LEU A 364 0.04 20.85 23.23
CA LEU A 364 0.05 19.39 23.47
C LEU A 364 -0.96 18.95 24.56
N ASN A 365 -1.52 19.89 25.33
CA ASN A 365 -2.25 19.64 26.58
C ASN A 365 -3.70 19.12 26.46
N LYS A 366 -4.21 18.75 25.28
CA LYS A 366 -5.58 18.21 25.16
C LYS A 366 -5.68 16.69 25.24
N CYS A 367 -4.57 15.95 25.32
CA CYS A 367 -4.59 14.49 25.11
C CYS A 367 -3.79 13.66 26.13
N SER A 368 -3.53 14.15 27.34
CA SER A 368 -2.71 13.43 28.35
C SER A 368 -3.45 12.38 29.19
N ASN A 369 -4.73 12.10 28.93
CA ASN A 369 -5.43 10.98 29.58
C ASN A 369 -5.76 9.92 28.54
N VAL A 370 -4.96 8.86 28.39
CA VAL A 370 -5.38 7.46 28.14
C VAL A 370 -4.13 6.56 28.16
N PHE A 371 -3.75 6.11 29.37
CA PHE A 371 -3.31 4.72 29.59
C PHE A 371 -4.09 4.10 30.76
N GLN A 372 -5.20 4.71 31.17
CA GLN A 372 -6.23 4.00 31.92
C GLN A 372 -7.13 3.32 30.90
N THR A 373 -6.90 2.03 30.73
CA THR A 373 -7.90 1.11 30.20
C THR A 373 -9.20 1.34 30.98
N ASP A 374 -10.24 1.86 30.33
CA ASP A 374 -11.60 1.62 30.82
C ASP A 374 -11.86 0.12 30.67
N ALA A 375 -11.55 -0.62 31.73
CA ALA A 375 -11.87 -2.04 31.89
C ALA A 375 -13.38 -2.33 31.66
N ASN A 376 -14.22 -1.29 31.68
CA ASN A 376 -15.65 -1.38 31.47
C ASN A 376 -16.07 -1.60 29.99
N LEU A 377 -15.20 -1.33 29.00
CA LEU A 377 -15.56 -1.62 27.60
C LEU A 377 -15.42 -3.11 27.26
N LEU A 378 -14.52 -3.83 27.95
CA LEU A 378 -14.30 -5.26 27.77
C LEU A 378 -15.38 -6.11 28.49
N ASP A 379 -15.93 -5.62 29.60
CA ASP A 379 -16.99 -6.33 30.34
C ASP A 379 -18.32 -6.36 29.57
N HIS A 380 -18.69 -5.26 28.89
CA HIS A 380 -19.90 -5.20 28.06
C HIS A 380 -19.79 -6.02 26.76
N ILE A 381 -18.58 -6.30 26.27
CA ILE A 381 -18.34 -7.17 25.10
C ILE A 381 -18.49 -8.65 25.49
N SER A 382 -18.20 -9.01 26.74
CA SER A 382 -18.38 -10.39 27.23
C SER A 382 -19.86 -10.80 27.29
N GLU A 383 -20.76 -9.89 27.70
CA GLU A 383 -22.20 -10.17 27.81
C GLU A 383 -22.89 -10.24 26.43
N ALA A 384 -22.49 -9.41 25.47
CA ALA A 384 -23.02 -9.46 24.11
C ALA A 384 -22.60 -10.73 23.35
N SER A 385 -21.43 -11.30 23.67
CA SER A 385 -20.95 -12.55 23.08
C SER A 385 -21.64 -13.80 23.65
N ALA A 386 -22.14 -13.74 24.88
CA ALA A 386 -22.89 -14.84 25.51
C ALA A 386 -24.35 -14.92 25.03
N ALA A 387 -24.95 -13.80 24.63
CA ALA A 387 -26.33 -13.74 24.15
C ALA A 387 -26.53 -14.37 22.75
N ASN A 388 -25.49 -14.39 21.91
CA ASN A 388 -25.59 -14.92 20.54
C ASN A 388 -25.32 -16.44 20.42
N ALA A 389 -25.15 -17.15 21.54
CA ALA A 389 -24.88 -18.60 21.55
C ALA A 389 -26.08 -19.46 22.00
N ARG A 390 -27.24 -18.88 22.28
CA ARG A 390 -28.46 -19.62 22.66
C ARG A 390 -29.72 -18.99 22.10
N GLU A 391 -30.03 -19.27 20.85
CA GLU A 391 -31.42 -19.38 20.39
C GLU A 391 -31.46 -20.13 19.05
N GLY A 392 -31.68 -21.44 19.19
CA GLY A 392 -32.05 -22.34 18.11
C GLY A 392 -33.15 -23.26 18.63
N CYS A 393 -34.27 -23.30 17.90
CA CYS A 393 -35.53 -24.04 18.14
C CYS A 393 -36.40 -23.41 19.25
N GLN A 394 -37.70 -23.14 19.11
CA GLN A 394 -38.75 -23.91 18.43
C GLN A 394 -40.05 -23.06 18.35
N GLU A 395 -40.92 -23.38 17.39
CA GLU A 395 -42.24 -22.80 17.10
C GLU A 395 -43.24 -22.85 18.28
N ASP A 396 -44.16 -21.86 18.39
CA ASP A 396 -45.64 -22.01 18.29
C ASP A 396 -46.49 -20.95 19.05
N LEU A 397 -47.52 -20.46 18.32
CA LEU A 397 -48.91 -20.09 18.70
C LEU A 397 -49.28 -18.97 19.73
N CYS A 398 -49.78 -17.87 19.15
CA CYS A 398 -51.05 -17.14 19.39
C CYS A 398 -51.56 -16.69 20.79
N THR A 399 -52.12 -15.46 20.76
CA THR A 399 -53.43 -14.96 21.25
C THR A 399 -53.57 -14.07 22.52
N ILE A 400 -54.16 -12.87 22.28
CA ILE A 400 -55.24 -12.14 23.01
C ILE A 400 -54.93 -10.72 23.55
N ASN A 401 -55.66 -9.77 22.95
CA ASN A 401 -56.10 -8.41 23.32
C ASN A 401 -56.30 -8.09 24.82
N THR A 402 -56.11 -6.80 25.16
CA THR A 402 -57.11 -5.75 25.54
C THR A 402 -56.36 -4.65 26.31
N ASP A 403 -56.64 -3.35 26.32
CA ASP A 403 -57.65 -2.48 25.72
C ASP A 403 -57.25 -1.01 26.03
N ASN A 404 -57.80 -0.09 25.24
CA ASN A 404 -58.21 1.28 25.57
C ASN A 404 -57.14 2.40 25.60
N ASN A 405 -57.10 3.27 24.57
CA ASN A 405 -57.96 4.46 24.31
C ASN A 405 -57.35 5.71 24.97
N LEU A 406 -57.33 6.93 24.41
CA LEU A 406 -57.80 7.55 23.17
C LEU A 406 -57.28 9.01 23.27
N LEU A 407 -56.84 9.59 22.13
CA LEU A 407 -56.92 11.03 21.75
C LEU A 407 -56.12 12.03 22.62
N GLU A 408 -55.53 13.14 22.15
CA GLU A 408 -55.70 13.98 20.94
C GLU A 408 -54.47 14.93 20.87
N ALA A 409 -54.00 15.25 19.66
CA ALA A 409 -53.15 16.42 19.37
C ALA A 409 -54.06 17.68 19.28
N PRO A 410 -53.62 18.95 19.00
CA PRO A 410 -52.34 19.37 18.40
C PRO A 410 -51.78 20.78 18.80
N ASP A 411 -50.62 21.11 18.20
CA ASP A 411 -50.09 22.40 17.71
C ASP A 411 -50.24 23.71 18.51
N SER A 412 -49.10 24.40 18.73
CA SER A 412 -48.90 25.81 18.29
C SER A 412 -47.46 26.28 18.50
N GLU A 413 -47.00 27.07 17.54
CA GLU A 413 -45.73 27.80 17.43
C GLU A 413 -45.63 28.92 18.48
N ASP A 414 -44.42 29.26 18.94
CA ASP A 414 -43.80 30.59 18.75
C ASP A 414 -42.71 30.97 19.77
N GLU A 415 -41.73 31.67 19.20
CA GLU A 415 -40.91 32.77 19.72
C GLU A 415 -39.70 32.57 20.65
N GLN A 416 -38.61 33.14 20.14
CA GLN A 416 -37.35 33.48 20.77
C GLN A 416 -37.55 34.55 21.86
N VAL A 417 -36.88 34.40 23.00
CA VAL A 417 -36.47 35.55 23.81
C VAL A 417 -35.03 35.34 24.31
N GLU A 418 -34.18 36.23 23.85
CA GLU A 418 -32.83 36.52 24.32
C GLU A 418 -32.95 37.37 25.61
N VAL A 419 -32.36 36.95 26.72
CA VAL A 419 -32.06 37.87 27.84
C VAL A 419 -30.79 37.45 28.58
N ASP A 420 -29.82 38.35 28.54
CA ASP A 420 -28.64 38.42 29.41
C ASP A 420 -29.01 38.42 30.90
N ALA A 421 -28.27 37.67 31.73
CA ALA A 421 -27.96 38.07 33.11
C ALA A 421 -26.79 37.27 33.72
N ARG A 422 -25.61 37.88 33.68
CA ARG A 422 -24.60 38.03 34.75
C ARG A 422 -24.61 37.05 35.94
N GLU A 423 -23.45 36.43 36.10
CA GLU A 423 -22.68 36.21 37.33
C GLU A 423 -23.42 36.10 38.67
N ARG A 424 -23.40 34.90 39.27
CA ARG A 424 -23.19 34.76 40.72
C ARG A 424 -22.22 33.63 41.03
N THR A 425 -21.12 34.05 41.63
CA THR A 425 -20.14 33.26 42.36
C THR A 425 -20.80 32.50 43.50
N ALA A 426 -20.48 31.21 43.62
CA ALA A 426 -20.54 30.47 44.88
C ALA A 426 -19.35 29.51 44.92
N ASN A 427 -18.32 29.93 45.65
CA ASN A 427 -17.25 29.06 46.12
C ASN A 427 -17.83 27.94 46.98
N GLN A 428 -17.63 26.69 46.59
CA GLN A 428 -17.44 25.61 47.55
C GLN A 428 -16.08 24.97 47.28
N SER A 429 -15.22 25.19 48.26
CA SER A 429 -13.92 24.57 48.47
C SER A 429 -14.06 23.06 48.63
N CYS A 430 -13.44 22.30 47.73
CA CYS A 430 -12.92 20.97 48.05
C CYS A 430 -11.41 21.00 47.89
N SER A 431 -10.75 20.74 49.00
CA SER A 431 -9.32 20.73 49.21
C SER A 431 -8.65 19.60 48.43
N GLY A 432 -7.69 19.97 47.57
CA GLY A 432 -6.41 19.28 47.42
C GLY A 432 -6.41 17.81 47.00
N SER A 433 -6.39 17.58 45.69
CA SER A 433 -5.38 16.71 45.09
C SER A 433 -4.81 17.43 43.87
N SER A 434 -3.53 17.80 43.95
CA SER A 434 -2.80 18.40 42.83
C SER A 434 -2.63 17.32 41.76
N LEU A 435 -3.54 17.29 40.80
CA LEU A 435 -3.30 16.69 39.50
C LEU A 435 -2.29 17.61 38.81
N LYS A 436 -1.04 17.15 38.74
CA LYS A 436 -0.02 17.80 37.92
C LYS A 436 -0.38 17.50 36.46
N ASP A 437 -0.91 18.49 35.77
CA ASP A 437 -0.93 18.47 34.31
C ASP A 437 0.53 18.43 33.83
N HIS A 438 0.94 17.30 33.25
CA HIS A 438 2.27 17.09 32.72
C HIS A 438 2.40 17.79 31.37
N SER A 439 2.99 18.98 31.37
CA SER A 439 3.47 19.66 30.16
C SER A 439 4.69 18.94 29.61
N ILE A 440 4.56 18.20 28.50
CA ILE A 440 5.71 17.54 27.87
C ILE A 440 6.52 18.61 27.13
N SER A 441 7.68 18.97 27.66
CA SER A 441 8.62 19.85 26.94
C SER A 441 9.16 19.15 25.69
N GLU A 442 9.65 19.90 24.69
CA GLU A 442 10.30 19.32 23.50
C GLU A 442 11.37 18.28 23.88
N SER A 443 12.16 18.59 24.92
CA SER A 443 13.17 17.69 25.47
C SER A 443 12.59 16.41 26.10
N GLU A 444 11.39 16.46 26.66
CA GLU A 444 10.70 15.32 27.28
C GLU A 444 10.09 14.43 26.18
N TYR A 445 9.48 15.03 25.16
CA TYR A 445 8.98 14.29 23.99
C TYR A 445 10.11 13.52 23.26
N ILE A 446 11.26 14.15 23.06
CA ILE A 446 12.40 13.48 22.41
C ILE A 446 12.91 12.32 23.27
N GLN A 447 12.90 12.46 24.59
CA GLN A 447 13.27 11.39 25.51
C GLN A 447 12.28 10.22 25.44
N GLU A 448 10.99 10.51 25.45
CA GLU A 448 9.92 9.51 25.30
C GLU A 448 10.02 8.81 23.94
N LEU A 449 10.19 9.56 22.85
CA LEU A 449 10.35 9.01 21.51
C LEU A 449 11.60 8.13 21.40
N SER A 450 12.72 8.57 21.99
CA SER A 450 13.95 7.78 22.06
C SER A 450 13.76 6.48 22.86
N ALA A 451 13.04 6.55 23.98
CA ALA A 451 12.71 5.38 24.79
C ALA A 451 11.80 4.41 24.02
N ALA A 452 10.75 4.91 23.36
CA ALA A 452 9.84 4.13 22.53
C ALA A 452 10.60 3.43 21.38
N ILE A 453 11.51 4.15 20.72
CA ILE A 453 12.42 3.55 19.74
C ILE A 453 13.27 2.46 20.38
N GLN A 454 13.83 2.62 21.58
CA GLN A 454 14.61 1.55 22.20
C GLN A 454 13.78 0.29 22.49
N MET A 455 12.49 0.46 22.83
CA MET A 455 11.56 -0.61 23.16
C MET A 455 11.08 -1.41 21.94
N ALA A 456 11.04 -0.82 20.74
CA ALA A 456 10.63 -1.46 19.49
C ALA A 456 11.67 -2.46 18.93
N LYS A 457 11.99 -3.53 19.67
CA LYS A 457 13.16 -4.41 19.44
C LYS A 457 13.13 -5.21 18.13
N ASN A 458 11.97 -5.44 17.53
CA ASN A 458 11.82 -6.24 16.30
C ASN A 458 11.85 -5.39 15.03
N LEU A 459 11.72 -4.07 15.18
CA LEU A 459 11.73 -3.14 14.06
C LEU A 459 13.10 -3.14 13.38
N GLN A 460 13.11 -3.41 12.09
CA GLN A 460 14.31 -3.49 11.25
C GLN A 460 14.48 -2.27 10.35
N LEU A 461 13.38 -1.59 10.01
CA LEU A 461 13.36 -0.37 9.22
C LEU A 461 12.36 0.62 9.82
N LEU A 462 12.83 1.85 10.06
CA LEU A 462 12.03 2.97 10.53
C LEU A 462 12.34 4.21 9.68
N ASP A 463 11.32 4.73 9.01
CA ASP A 463 11.38 5.98 8.27
C ASP A 463 10.62 7.09 9.03
N LEU A 464 11.38 8.06 9.54
CA LEU A 464 10.91 9.24 10.27
C LEU A 464 11.05 10.52 9.43
N SER A 465 11.31 10.40 8.13
CA SER A 465 11.68 11.53 7.28
C SER A 465 10.57 12.59 7.19
N ASN A 466 10.98 13.85 7.01
CA ASN A 466 10.09 14.99 6.80
C ASN A 466 9.07 15.21 7.95
N ASN A 467 9.47 14.94 9.19
CA ASN A 467 8.69 15.23 10.40
C ASN A 467 9.22 16.43 11.21
N GLY A 468 10.13 17.22 10.63
CA GLY A 468 10.68 18.41 11.29
C GLY A 468 11.83 18.16 12.26
N PHE A 469 12.35 16.93 12.35
CA PHE A 469 13.49 16.64 13.21
C PHE A 469 14.75 17.35 12.72
N THR A 470 15.38 18.14 13.60
CA THR A 470 16.70 18.70 13.31
C THR A 470 17.74 17.59 13.23
N LYS A 471 18.87 17.84 12.57
CA LYS A 471 19.96 16.88 12.47
C LYS A 471 20.42 16.34 13.83
N GLN A 472 20.54 17.22 14.84
CA GLN A 472 20.94 16.83 16.18
C GLN A 472 19.93 15.89 16.85
N LEU A 473 18.62 16.14 16.64
CA LEU A 473 17.58 15.25 17.15
C LEU A 473 17.60 13.91 16.42
N ALA A 474 17.76 13.91 15.11
CA ALA A 474 17.89 12.68 14.33
C ALA A 474 19.09 11.84 14.78
N GLU A 475 20.22 12.46 15.12
CA GLU A 475 21.40 11.78 15.68
C GLU A 475 21.10 11.16 17.06
N ASN A 476 20.34 11.84 17.92
CA ASN A 476 19.88 11.28 19.20
C ASN A 476 18.95 10.07 19.00
N LEU A 477 18.01 10.16 18.07
CA LEU A 477 17.11 9.05 17.72
C LEU A 477 17.89 7.86 17.14
N TYR A 478 18.94 8.12 16.36
CA TYR A 478 19.86 7.07 15.91
C TYR A 478 20.65 6.43 17.06
N ALA A 479 21.14 7.23 18.03
CA ALA A 479 21.80 6.68 19.20
C ALA A 479 20.87 5.76 20.00
N ALA A 480 19.59 6.12 20.13
CA ALA A 480 18.56 5.28 20.73
C ALA A 480 18.25 4.02 19.91
N TRP A 481 18.23 4.13 18.58
CA TRP A 481 18.11 2.98 17.67
C TRP A 481 19.28 2.02 17.80
N ALA A 482 20.50 2.54 17.92
CA ALA A 482 21.75 1.79 18.01
C ALA A 482 21.99 1.16 19.39
N SER A 483 21.44 1.73 20.46
CA SER A 483 21.55 1.18 21.82
C SER A 483 20.60 0.02 22.11
N SER A 484 19.57 -0.17 21.28
CA SER A 484 18.62 -1.29 21.44
C SER A 484 19.27 -2.63 21.09
N SER A 485 18.85 -3.69 21.78
CA SER A 485 19.33 -5.06 21.60
C SER A 485 18.75 -5.76 20.35
N ARG A 486 18.78 -5.09 19.19
CA ARG A 486 18.26 -5.63 17.92
C ARG A 486 19.24 -6.63 17.30
N SER A 487 18.72 -7.51 16.45
CA SER A 487 19.54 -8.43 15.66
C SER A 487 20.17 -7.71 14.46
N GLY A 488 21.46 -7.40 14.55
CA GLY A 488 22.26 -6.87 13.44
C GLY A 488 22.91 -5.51 13.75
N SER A 489 23.84 -5.08 12.90
CA SER A 489 24.48 -3.77 13.07
C SER A 489 23.52 -2.65 12.68
N SER A 490 23.30 -1.68 13.57
CA SER A 490 22.48 -0.51 13.27
C SER A 490 23.12 0.40 12.21
N ARG A 491 22.31 0.87 11.27
CA ARG A 491 22.68 1.79 10.19
C ARG A 491 21.70 2.96 10.16
N GLY A 492 22.20 4.12 9.77
CA GLY A 492 21.40 5.33 9.64
C GLY A 492 21.69 6.04 8.33
N HIS A 493 20.67 6.63 7.73
CA HIS A 493 20.83 7.67 6.72
C HIS A 493 20.12 8.92 7.24
N ILE A 494 20.92 9.87 7.70
CA ILE A 494 20.47 11.16 8.21
C ILE A 494 21.09 12.22 7.32
N GLU A 495 20.29 12.80 6.43
CA GLU A 495 20.70 13.84 5.48
C GLU A 495 19.51 14.78 5.23
N ASP A 496 19.71 16.07 5.42
CA ASP A 496 18.66 17.09 5.36
C ASP A 496 17.43 16.74 6.22
N ASN A 497 16.29 16.45 5.59
CA ASN A 497 15.05 16.04 6.26
C ASN A 497 14.84 14.53 6.27
N THR A 498 15.79 13.76 5.75
CA THR A 498 15.73 12.30 5.72
C THR A 498 16.24 11.73 7.03
N VAL A 499 15.43 10.87 7.65
CA VAL A 499 15.77 10.14 8.88
C VAL A 499 15.37 8.68 8.68
N HIS A 500 16.26 7.89 8.08
CA HIS A 500 16.08 6.45 7.93
C HIS A 500 16.96 5.71 8.93
N LEU A 501 16.34 4.85 9.73
CA LEU A 501 17.02 3.98 10.68
C LEU A 501 16.79 2.53 10.23
N SER A 502 17.87 1.75 10.15
CA SER A 502 17.81 0.38 9.64
C SER A 502 18.81 -0.54 10.33
N VAL A 503 18.67 -1.85 10.13
CA VAL A 503 19.71 -2.84 10.44
C VAL A 503 20.44 -3.32 9.19
N GLU A 504 21.68 -3.74 9.38
CA GLU A 504 22.55 -4.26 8.34
C GLU A 504 21.91 -5.42 7.57
N GLY A 505 21.91 -5.31 6.24
CA GLY A 505 21.24 -6.25 5.33
C GLY A 505 19.92 -5.74 4.78
N VAL A 506 19.27 -4.80 5.47
CA VAL A 506 18.04 -4.13 4.99
C VAL A 506 18.42 -2.91 4.15
N LYS A 507 17.91 -2.83 2.92
CA LYS A 507 18.16 -1.70 2.03
C LYS A 507 17.24 -0.54 2.40
N CYS A 508 17.80 0.45 3.09
CA CYS A 508 17.10 1.67 3.51
C CYS A 508 16.77 2.67 2.37
N CYS A 509 17.49 2.61 1.24
CA CYS A 509 17.24 3.45 0.07
C CYS A 509 17.19 2.54 -1.16
N HIS A 510 16.07 2.48 -1.88
CA HIS A 510 15.94 1.63 -3.07
C HIS A 510 16.90 1.98 -4.23
N LEU A 511 17.54 3.17 -4.19
CA LEU A 511 18.32 3.71 -5.33
C LEU A 511 19.82 3.93 -5.06
N LYS A 512 20.30 3.94 -3.80
CA LYS A 512 21.73 4.14 -3.49
C LYS A 512 22.14 3.38 -2.22
N PRO A 513 23.37 2.86 -2.13
CA PRO A 513 23.95 2.46 -0.85
C PRO A 513 24.29 3.71 -0.01
N CYS A 514 23.27 4.43 0.46
CA CYS A 514 23.42 5.66 1.25
C CYS A 514 23.80 5.38 2.71
N CYS A 515 23.25 4.29 3.27
CA CYS A 515 23.34 4.01 4.70
C CYS A 515 24.76 3.64 5.10
N ARG A 516 25.43 4.56 5.79
CA ARG A 516 26.73 4.33 6.41
C ARG A 516 26.50 3.84 7.84
N ARG A 517 27.49 3.12 8.39
CA ARG A 517 27.71 3.14 9.83
C ARG A 517 28.11 4.58 10.14
N ILE A 518 27.22 5.34 10.77
CA ILE A 518 27.50 6.72 11.18
C ILE A 518 28.50 6.67 12.33
#